data_AF-A0A6J4UZU8-F1
#
_entry.id   AF-A0A6J4UZU8-F1
#
_cell.length_a   1.000
_cell.length_b   1.000
_cell.length_c   1.000
_cell.angle_alpha   90.00
_cell.angle_beta   90.00
_cell.angle_gamma   90.00
#
_symmetry.space_group_name_H-M   'P 1'
#
loop_
_entity.id
_entity.type
_entity.pdbx_description
1 polymer ?
#
loop_
_entity_poly.entity_id
_entity_poly.type
_entity_poly.pdbx_seq_one_letter_code
_entity_poly.pdbx_strand_id
1 'polypeptide(L)'
;MTSAPRLPTNRDDVRLDELAAHRSGQQLTRLQVVISVTLAITIVAGAWLVGGRIGIAELGSGGVARQYLPKAGEEAPTLGMLGEGGQTVFLSQFRGEPVWINFWGSWCPPCQAEFPEIETAYRALAPQGVTLLAISAKESWQTSSDFAVASGGTFPIYNIPDLTIFGETWDTRNFPTHLYVDAEGIVRYVSTKPSDAAELIARGEWLLAGDWTAVAAVGPSPISVAIRPEDLRV
;
A
#
# COMPACT_ATOMS: atom_id res chain seq x y z
N MET A 1 63.48 -31.39 -23.01
CA MET A 1 63.03 -32.70 -23.56
C MET A 1 61.52 -32.69 -23.52
N THR A 2 60.89 -32.26 -24.61
CA THR A 2 59.44 -32.06 -24.69
C THR A 2 58.95 -33.02 -25.77
N SER A 3 58.29 -34.11 -25.38
CA SER A 3 57.79 -35.11 -26.32
C SER A 3 56.66 -34.48 -27.15
N ALA A 4 56.85 -34.44 -28.47
CA ALA A 4 55.82 -33.98 -29.39
C ALA A 4 54.57 -34.90 -29.31
N PRO A 5 53.36 -34.35 -29.42
CA PRO A 5 52.13 -35.13 -29.40
C PRO A 5 52.06 -36.09 -30.59
N ARG A 6 51.71 -37.36 -30.33
CA ARG A 6 51.49 -38.38 -31.36
C ARG A 6 50.26 -37.99 -32.18
N LEU A 7 50.45 -37.81 -33.50
CA LEU A 7 49.35 -37.66 -34.45
C LEU A 7 48.61 -39.00 -34.59
N PRO A 8 47.26 -39.02 -34.55
CA PRO A 8 46.47 -40.25 -34.71
C PRO A 8 46.70 -40.82 -36.12
N THR A 9 47.02 -42.12 -36.19
CA THR A 9 47.43 -42.79 -37.44
C THR A 9 46.37 -43.75 -37.97
N ASN A 10 45.28 -44.00 -37.23
CA ASN A 10 44.21 -44.89 -37.64
C ASN A 10 42.84 -44.18 -37.67
N ARG A 11 42.04 -44.54 -38.67
CA ARG A 11 40.68 -44.03 -38.91
C ARG A 11 39.71 -44.43 -37.79
N ASP A 12 40.02 -45.51 -37.08
CA ASP A 12 39.23 -45.97 -35.93
C ASP A 12 39.40 -45.08 -34.69
N ASP A 13 40.60 -44.50 -34.49
CA ASP A 13 40.89 -43.63 -33.34
C ASP A 13 40.13 -42.30 -33.45
N VAL A 14 40.06 -41.74 -34.66
CA VAL A 14 39.27 -40.53 -34.96
C VAL A 14 37.78 -40.76 -34.68
N ARG A 15 37.27 -41.95 -35.00
CA ARG A 15 35.86 -42.31 -34.79
C ARG A 15 35.52 -42.52 -33.31
N LEU A 16 36.46 -43.03 -32.51
CA LEU A 16 36.27 -43.17 -31.06
C LEU A 16 36.25 -41.81 -30.35
N ASP A 17 37.10 -40.88 -30.77
CA ASP A 17 37.12 -39.52 -30.22
C ASP A 17 35.87 -38.72 -30.61
N GLU A 18 35.37 -38.85 -31.84
CA GLU A 18 34.09 -38.23 -32.26
C GLU A 18 32.89 -38.79 -31.47
N LEU A 19 32.86 -40.10 -31.21
CA LEU A 19 31.80 -40.72 -30.41
C LEU A 19 31.86 -40.31 -28.93
N ALA A 20 33.07 -40.09 -28.38
CA ALA A 20 33.25 -39.62 -27.01
C ALA A 20 32.82 -38.15 -26.85
N ALA A 21 33.17 -37.28 -27.80
CA ALA A 21 32.79 -35.86 -27.81
C ALA A 21 31.27 -35.65 -27.97
N HIS A 22 30.61 -36.49 -28.76
CA HIS A 22 29.15 -36.41 -28.95
C HIS A 22 28.36 -36.89 -27.71
N ARG A 23 28.90 -37.83 -26.93
CA ARG A 23 28.28 -38.30 -25.67
C ARG A 23 28.44 -37.30 -24.53
N SER A 24 29.54 -36.56 -24.45
CA SER A 24 29.79 -35.59 -23.36
C SER A 24 28.93 -34.32 -23.48
N GLY A 25 28.73 -33.79 -24.69
CA GLY A 25 27.86 -32.62 -24.93
C GLY A 25 26.36 -32.88 -24.70
N GLN A 26 25.89 -34.11 -24.93
CA GLN A 26 24.49 -34.50 -24.67
C GLN A 26 24.19 -34.79 -23.20
N GLN A 27 25.19 -35.19 -22.39
CA GLN A 27 24.98 -35.45 -20.97
C GLN A 27 24.91 -34.16 -20.14
N LEU A 28 25.71 -33.15 -20.49
CA LEU A 28 25.71 -31.86 -19.79
C LEU A 28 24.37 -31.11 -19.95
N THR A 29 23.77 -31.16 -21.14
CA THR A 29 22.45 -30.54 -21.41
C THR A 29 21.31 -31.26 -20.70
N ARG A 30 21.31 -32.59 -20.66
CA ARG A 30 20.30 -33.37 -19.91
C ARG A 30 20.38 -33.11 -18.40
N LEU A 31 21.59 -33.06 -17.84
CA LEU A 31 21.79 -32.78 -16.42
C LEU A 31 21.34 -31.36 -16.05
N GLN A 32 21.67 -30.36 -16.89
CA GLN A 32 21.21 -28.98 -16.71
C GLN A 32 19.68 -28.87 -16.75
N VAL A 33 19.01 -29.54 -17.69
CA VAL A 33 17.53 -29.54 -17.78
C VAL A 33 16.91 -30.15 -16.52
N VAL A 34 17.44 -31.28 -16.03
CA VAL A 34 16.93 -31.91 -14.80
C VAL A 34 17.12 -30.99 -13.59
N ILE A 35 18.26 -30.31 -13.47
CA ILE A 35 18.53 -29.35 -12.38
C ILE A 35 17.57 -28.16 -12.47
N SER A 36 17.38 -27.57 -13.65
CA SER A 36 16.47 -26.43 -13.85
C SER A 36 15.02 -26.79 -13.55
N VAL A 37 14.56 -27.97 -13.99
CA VAL A 37 13.21 -28.47 -13.70
C VAL A 37 13.03 -28.73 -12.20
N THR A 38 14.01 -29.36 -11.55
CA THR A 38 13.97 -29.61 -10.11
C THR A 38 13.91 -28.30 -9.30
N LEU A 39 14.74 -27.31 -9.66
CA LEU A 39 14.72 -25.99 -9.03
C LEU A 39 13.37 -25.31 -9.19
N ALA A 40 12.81 -25.29 -10.42
CA ALA A 40 11.50 -24.71 -10.68
C ALA A 40 10.39 -25.40 -9.87
N ILE A 41 10.39 -26.74 -9.78
CA ILE A 41 9.42 -27.49 -8.98
C ILE A 41 9.57 -27.15 -7.49
N THR A 42 10.80 -27.06 -6.96
CA THR A 42 11.00 -26.69 -5.56
C THR A 42 10.53 -25.27 -5.23
N ILE A 43 10.72 -24.31 -6.14
CA ILE A 43 10.22 -22.93 -5.98
C ILE A 43 8.69 -22.93 -5.97
N VAL A 44 8.05 -23.64 -6.91
CA VAL A 44 6.59 -23.70 -7.01
C VAL A 44 6.01 -24.44 -5.80
N ALA A 45 6.59 -25.55 -5.36
CA ALA A 45 6.16 -26.29 -4.18
C ALA A 45 6.37 -25.49 -2.89
N GLY A 46 7.48 -24.75 -2.79
CA GLY A 46 7.73 -23.83 -1.68
C GLY A 46 6.72 -22.68 -1.65
N ALA A 47 6.42 -22.08 -2.81
CA ALA A 47 5.40 -21.05 -2.96
C ALA A 47 4.01 -21.58 -2.59
N TRP A 48 3.66 -22.81 -2.97
CA TRP A 48 2.41 -23.46 -2.58
C TRP A 48 2.33 -23.81 -1.09
N LEU A 49 3.43 -24.30 -0.49
CA LEU A 49 3.49 -24.61 0.94
C LEU A 49 3.41 -23.35 1.80
N VAL A 50 4.05 -22.26 1.37
CA VAL A 50 4.01 -20.97 2.04
C VAL A 50 2.65 -20.30 1.80
N GLY A 51 2.19 -20.21 0.56
CA GLY A 51 0.90 -19.61 0.19
C GLY A 51 -0.34 -20.39 0.65
N GLY A 52 -0.19 -21.69 0.96
CA GLY A 52 -1.24 -22.49 1.59
C GLY A 52 -1.33 -22.29 3.11
N ARG A 53 -0.27 -21.77 3.76
CA ARG A 53 -0.24 -21.44 5.20
C ARG A 53 -0.55 -19.98 5.47
N ILE A 54 -0.05 -19.10 4.60
CA ILE A 54 -0.32 -17.67 4.60
C ILE A 54 -1.41 -17.49 3.54
N GLY A 55 -2.68 -17.53 3.93
CA GLY A 55 -3.79 -17.44 2.98
C GLY A 55 -3.53 -16.28 2.00
N ILE A 56 -3.56 -16.57 0.70
CA ILE A 56 -3.31 -15.61 -0.38
C ILE A 56 -4.19 -14.35 -0.32
N ALA A 57 -5.23 -14.34 0.51
CA ALA A 57 -6.07 -13.19 0.82
C ALA A 57 -5.38 -12.13 1.71
N GLU A 58 -4.31 -12.46 2.45
CA GLU A 58 -3.58 -11.51 3.30
C GLU A 58 -2.38 -10.85 2.59
N LEU A 59 -1.99 -11.37 1.41
CA LEU A 59 -0.99 -10.76 0.55
C LEU A 59 -1.59 -9.52 -0.14
N GLY A 60 -1.74 -8.44 0.63
CA GLY A 60 -2.33 -7.18 0.19
C GLY A 60 -2.99 -6.38 1.31
N SER A 61 -3.25 -6.99 2.47
CA SER A 61 -3.95 -6.34 3.58
C SER A 61 -3.00 -5.60 4.54
N GLY A 62 -2.13 -4.72 4.04
CA GLY A 62 -1.47 -3.65 4.84
C GLY A 62 -0.79 -4.02 6.17
N GLY A 63 -0.49 -5.30 6.44
CA GLY A 63 -0.26 -5.82 7.79
C GLY A 63 1.03 -5.33 8.48
N VAL A 64 2.01 -4.86 7.71
CA VAL A 64 3.28 -4.33 8.23
C VAL A 64 3.24 -2.84 8.58
N ALA A 65 2.23 -2.08 8.13
CA ALA A 65 2.21 -0.61 8.31
C ALA A 65 1.53 -0.15 9.61
N ARG A 66 0.67 -0.98 10.21
CA ARG A 66 -0.11 -0.60 11.41
C ARG A 66 0.75 -0.38 12.66
N GLN A 67 2.01 -0.84 12.64
CA GLN A 67 2.94 -0.75 13.76
C GLN A 67 3.42 0.68 14.02
N TYR A 68 3.35 1.57 13.02
CA TYR A 68 3.91 2.93 13.10
C TYR A 68 2.87 4.05 13.06
N LEU A 69 1.59 3.70 13.07
CA LEU A 69 0.49 4.65 13.24
C LEU A 69 0.05 4.67 14.70
N PRO A 70 -0.39 5.82 15.23
CA PRO A 70 -1.00 5.86 16.55
C PRO A 70 -2.23 4.96 16.60
N LYS A 71 -2.42 4.27 17.73
CA LYS A 71 -3.56 3.39 17.93
C LYS A 71 -4.77 4.18 18.43
N ALA A 72 -5.96 3.60 18.25
CA ALA A 72 -7.15 4.14 18.87
C ALA A 72 -6.96 4.19 20.41
N GLY A 73 -7.26 5.34 21.00
CA GLY A 73 -7.04 5.65 22.42
C GLY A 73 -5.71 6.34 22.73
N GLU A 74 -4.78 6.42 21.77
CA GLU A 74 -3.51 7.15 21.95
C GLU A 74 -3.66 8.61 21.53
N GLU A 75 -2.87 9.50 22.13
CA GLU A 75 -2.77 10.88 21.69
C GLU A 75 -2.15 10.95 20.29
N ALA A 76 -2.73 11.75 19.40
CA ALA A 76 -2.18 11.96 18.07
C ALA A 76 -0.79 12.63 18.21
N PRO A 77 0.28 12.04 17.63
CA PRO A 77 1.60 12.63 17.69
C PRO A 77 1.65 14.04 17.11
N THR A 78 2.70 14.81 17.43
CA THR A 78 2.91 16.10 16.78
C THR A 78 3.01 15.91 15.27
N LEU A 79 2.24 16.68 14.51
CA LEU A 79 2.22 16.64 13.05
C LEU A 79 2.28 18.07 12.54
N GLY A 80 3.34 18.39 11.81
CA GLY A 80 3.50 19.61 11.05
C GLY A 80 3.22 19.35 9.57
N MET A 81 2.59 20.30 8.89
CA MET A 81 2.28 20.23 7.46
C MET A 81 2.36 21.62 6.83
N LEU A 82 2.59 21.69 5.53
CA LEU A 82 2.56 22.94 4.77
C LEU A 82 1.14 23.18 4.27
N GLY A 83 0.59 24.37 4.53
CA GLY A 83 -0.65 24.85 3.94
C GLY A 83 -0.42 25.69 2.69
N GLU A 84 -1.51 26.23 2.14
CA GLU A 84 -1.52 27.09 0.96
C GLU A 84 -0.69 28.36 1.13
N GLY A 85 0.41 28.49 0.40
CA GLY A 85 1.35 29.62 0.53
C GLY A 85 2.61 29.27 1.34
N GLY A 86 2.74 28.02 1.78
CA GLY A 86 3.95 27.51 2.43
C GLY A 86 4.02 27.76 3.94
N GLN A 87 2.96 28.30 4.56
CA GLN A 87 2.85 28.40 6.01
C GLN A 87 2.86 27.00 6.63
N THR A 88 3.59 26.89 7.73
CA THR A 88 3.56 25.69 8.56
C THR A 88 2.30 25.70 9.42
N VAL A 89 1.57 24.60 9.39
CA VAL A 89 0.37 24.33 10.19
C VAL A 89 0.64 23.10 11.04
N PHE A 90 0.27 23.14 12.31
CA PHE A 90 0.39 22.01 13.23
C PHE A 90 -0.97 21.42 13.58
N LEU A 91 -1.03 20.10 13.71
CA LEU A 91 -2.24 19.40 14.18
C LEU A 91 -2.73 19.92 15.55
N SER A 92 -1.82 20.36 16.42
CA SER A 92 -2.16 20.94 17.72
C SER A 92 -3.00 22.22 17.63
N GLN A 93 -3.01 22.91 16.48
CA GLN A 93 -3.84 24.09 16.25
C GLN A 93 -5.33 23.76 16.16
N PHE A 94 -5.67 22.49 15.89
CA PHE A 94 -7.05 21.99 15.76
C PHE A 94 -7.53 21.30 17.05
N ARG A 95 -6.89 21.57 18.20
CA ARG A 95 -7.42 21.14 19.49
C ARG A 95 -8.73 21.87 19.78
N GLY A 96 -9.72 21.15 20.30
CA GLY A 96 -11.07 21.66 20.56
C GLY A 96 -12.09 21.35 19.45
N GLU A 97 -11.66 20.75 18.34
CA GLU A 97 -12.53 20.32 17.24
C GLU A 97 -12.21 18.89 16.79
N PRO A 98 -13.21 18.12 16.35
CA PRO A 98 -12.98 16.81 15.74
C PRO A 98 -12.25 16.94 14.39
N VAL A 99 -11.19 16.17 14.21
CA VAL A 99 -10.34 16.22 13.01
C VAL A 99 -10.37 14.88 12.28
N TRP A 100 -10.66 14.92 10.99
CA TRP A 100 -10.44 13.83 10.06
C TRP A 100 -9.15 14.10 9.27
N ILE A 101 -8.12 13.32 9.53
CA ILE A 101 -6.85 13.35 8.79
C ILE A 101 -6.92 12.33 7.67
N ASN A 102 -6.62 12.74 6.44
CA ASN A 102 -6.45 11.85 5.30
C ASN A 102 -5.05 12.04 4.72
N PHE A 103 -4.25 10.98 4.71
CA PHE A 103 -2.99 10.94 3.99
C PHE A 103 -3.20 10.34 2.60
N TRP A 104 -2.76 11.07 1.58
CA TRP A 104 -2.93 10.68 0.18
C TRP A 104 -1.69 11.06 -0.66
N GLY A 105 -1.70 10.67 -1.93
CA GLY A 105 -0.74 11.16 -2.92
C GLY A 105 -1.31 11.10 -4.32
N SER A 106 -0.97 12.06 -5.18
CA SER A 106 -1.42 12.09 -6.58
C SER A 106 -0.93 10.88 -7.37
N TRP A 107 0.16 10.27 -6.94
CA TRP A 107 0.77 9.06 -7.51
C TRP A 107 0.14 7.75 -7.01
N CYS A 108 -0.81 7.80 -6.08
CA CYS A 108 -1.46 6.64 -5.46
C CYS A 108 -2.80 6.33 -6.14
N PRO A 109 -2.92 5.28 -6.99
CA PRO A 109 -4.16 4.97 -7.69
C PRO A 109 -5.40 4.78 -6.79
N PRO A 110 -5.33 4.05 -5.65
CA PRO A 110 -6.50 3.94 -4.78
C PRO A 110 -6.92 5.28 -4.17
N CYS A 111 -5.95 6.18 -3.91
CA CYS A 111 -6.25 7.54 -3.45
C CYS A 111 -6.98 8.34 -4.53
N GLN A 112 -6.50 8.30 -5.78
CA GLN A 112 -7.16 9.00 -6.89
C GLN A 112 -8.63 8.55 -7.05
N ALA A 113 -8.89 7.25 -6.91
CA ALA A 113 -10.25 6.71 -6.99
C ALA A 113 -11.15 7.17 -5.82
N GLU A 114 -10.58 7.50 -4.67
CA GLU A 114 -11.30 7.91 -3.47
C GLU A 114 -11.60 9.42 -3.41
N PHE A 115 -10.94 10.25 -4.23
CA PHE A 115 -11.13 11.71 -4.20
C PHE A 115 -12.59 12.19 -4.33
N PRO A 116 -13.42 11.63 -5.25
CA PRO A 116 -14.84 11.98 -5.32
C PRO A 116 -15.63 11.61 -4.06
N GLU A 117 -15.25 10.52 -3.41
CA GLU A 117 -15.85 10.05 -2.16
C GLU A 117 -15.49 10.99 -1.01
N ILE A 118 -14.22 11.42 -0.94
CA ILE A 118 -13.73 12.41 0.03
C ILE A 118 -14.45 13.76 -0.15
N GLU A 119 -14.60 14.24 -1.38
CA GLU A 119 -15.32 15.49 -1.66
C GLU A 119 -16.78 15.42 -1.18
N THR A 120 -17.47 14.30 -1.44
CA THR A 120 -18.84 14.07 -0.97
C THR A 120 -18.91 14.07 0.55
N ALA A 121 -18.01 13.35 1.21
CA ALA A 121 -17.95 13.29 2.66
C ALA A 121 -17.60 14.64 3.30
N TYR A 122 -16.64 15.38 2.72
CA TYR A 122 -16.25 16.72 3.16
C TYR A 122 -17.43 17.68 3.16
N ARG A 123 -18.21 17.71 2.07
CA ARG A 123 -19.41 18.57 1.99
C ARG A 123 -20.47 18.24 3.03
N ALA A 124 -20.57 16.98 3.45
CA ALA A 124 -21.51 16.55 4.47
C ALA A 124 -21.00 16.84 5.89
N LEU A 125 -19.70 16.67 6.14
CA LEU A 125 -19.11 16.70 7.49
C LEU A 125 -18.58 18.07 7.90
N ALA A 126 -18.03 18.87 6.99
CA ALA A 126 -17.48 20.18 7.32
C ALA A 126 -18.53 21.14 7.91
N PRO A 127 -19.77 21.22 7.40
CA PRO A 127 -20.82 22.04 8.03
C PRO A 127 -21.26 21.55 9.42
N GLN A 128 -20.98 20.29 9.74
CA GLN A 128 -21.28 19.70 11.06
C GLN A 128 -20.14 19.92 12.07
N GLY A 129 -19.00 20.46 11.63
CA GLY A 129 -17.86 20.78 12.49
C GLY A 129 -16.74 19.74 12.52
N VAL A 130 -16.68 18.81 11.56
CA VAL A 130 -15.48 17.97 11.38
C VAL A 130 -14.49 18.68 10.45
N THR A 131 -13.28 18.91 10.94
CA THR A 131 -12.21 19.52 10.16
C THR A 131 -11.44 18.45 9.38
N LEU A 132 -11.40 18.58 8.05
CA LEU A 132 -10.62 17.71 7.17
C LEU A 132 -9.21 18.27 6.98
N LEU A 133 -8.20 17.45 7.31
CA LEU A 133 -6.80 17.67 6.93
C LEU A 133 -6.43 16.67 5.84
N ALA A 134 -6.60 17.06 4.56
CA ALA A 134 -6.20 16.25 3.41
C ALA A 134 -4.72 16.48 3.06
N ILE A 135 -3.85 15.63 3.59
CA ILE A 135 -2.40 15.78 3.55
C ILE A 135 -1.79 14.93 2.43
N SER A 136 -1.31 15.60 1.39
CA SER A 136 -0.48 14.98 0.37
C SER A 136 0.91 14.67 0.92
N ALA A 137 1.46 13.50 0.60
CA ALA A 137 2.77 13.07 1.08
C ALA A 137 3.70 12.67 -0.07
N LYS A 138 5.00 12.90 0.15
CA LYS A 138 6.09 12.47 -0.75
C LYS A 138 5.99 13.08 -2.16
N GLU A 139 5.45 14.29 -2.25
CA GLU A 139 5.36 15.05 -3.49
C GLU A 139 5.41 16.56 -3.22
N SER A 140 5.65 17.35 -4.26
CA SER A 140 5.70 18.81 -4.11
C SER A 140 4.30 19.40 -3.91
N TRP A 141 4.22 20.56 -3.24
CA TRP A 141 2.99 21.34 -3.15
C TRP A 141 2.33 21.53 -4.52
N GLN A 142 3.12 21.93 -5.54
CA GLN A 142 2.58 22.18 -6.87
C GLN A 142 1.91 20.94 -7.48
N THR A 143 2.56 19.78 -7.39
CA THR A 143 2.02 18.51 -7.90
C THR A 143 0.70 18.14 -7.23
N SER A 144 0.67 18.19 -5.89
CA SER A 144 -0.54 17.87 -5.12
C SER A 144 -1.67 18.87 -5.36
N SER A 145 -1.37 20.16 -5.42
CA SER A 145 -2.34 21.23 -5.67
C SER A 145 -2.96 21.13 -7.06
N ASP A 146 -2.14 20.93 -8.10
CA ASP A 146 -2.64 20.79 -9.47
C ASP A 146 -3.55 19.56 -9.60
N PHE A 147 -3.18 18.45 -8.94
CA PHE A 147 -4.01 17.24 -8.91
C PHE A 147 -5.34 17.47 -8.17
N ALA A 148 -5.32 18.10 -7.00
CA ALA A 148 -6.54 18.33 -6.21
C ALA A 148 -7.54 19.21 -6.96
N VAL A 149 -7.06 20.27 -7.60
CA VAL A 149 -7.88 21.14 -8.46
C VAL A 149 -8.43 20.37 -9.66
N ALA A 150 -7.59 19.60 -10.36
CA ALA A 150 -8.01 18.81 -11.51
C ALA A 150 -9.04 17.71 -11.15
N SER A 151 -8.97 17.20 -9.92
CA SER A 151 -9.88 16.19 -9.39
C SER A 151 -11.19 16.76 -8.82
N GLY A 152 -11.35 18.10 -8.84
CA GLY A 152 -12.55 18.78 -8.36
C GLY A 152 -12.69 18.84 -6.83
N GLY A 153 -11.61 18.60 -6.09
CA GLY A 153 -11.60 18.72 -4.64
C GLY A 153 -11.75 20.18 -4.22
N THR A 154 -12.72 20.46 -3.35
CA THR A 154 -12.97 21.80 -2.79
C THR A 154 -12.51 21.92 -1.33
N PHE A 155 -12.05 20.82 -0.75
CA PHE A 155 -11.46 20.78 0.58
C PHE A 155 -10.06 21.37 0.61
N PRO A 156 -9.65 21.96 1.74
CA PRO A 156 -8.28 22.42 1.91
C PRO A 156 -7.31 21.25 1.87
N ILE A 157 -6.22 21.41 1.13
CA ILE A 157 -5.12 20.45 1.09
C ILE A 157 -3.91 20.97 1.87
N TYR A 158 -3.12 20.02 2.34
CA TYR A 158 -1.85 20.25 2.98
C TYR A 158 -0.78 19.37 2.32
N ASN A 159 0.49 19.69 2.55
CA ASN A 159 1.60 18.96 1.94
C ASN A 159 2.69 18.65 2.96
N ILE A 160 3.19 17.41 2.90
CA ILE A 160 4.43 16.99 3.55
C ILE A 160 5.34 16.41 2.46
N PRO A 161 6.26 17.22 1.90
CA PRO A 161 7.08 16.79 0.77
C PRO A 161 8.05 15.68 1.16
N ASP A 162 8.49 15.67 2.43
CA ASP A 162 9.34 14.64 3.00
C ASP A 162 8.86 14.31 4.42
N LEU A 163 8.47 13.05 4.63
CA LEU A 163 7.95 12.55 5.91
C LEU A 163 9.05 12.47 6.99
N THR A 164 10.33 12.52 6.62
CA THR A 164 11.45 12.49 7.58
C THR A 164 11.60 13.81 8.37
N ILE A 165 11.01 14.91 7.88
CA ILE A 165 11.14 16.25 8.45
C ILE A 165 10.51 16.37 9.86
N PHE A 166 9.58 15.49 10.22
CA PHE A 166 8.85 15.57 11.50
C PHE A 166 9.03 14.34 12.41
N GLY A 167 10.07 13.54 12.15
CA GLY A 167 10.46 12.40 12.98
C GLY A 167 9.64 11.14 12.72
N GLU A 168 10.13 10.02 13.26
CA GLU A 168 9.69 8.62 13.05
C GLU A 168 8.21 8.32 13.40
N THR A 169 7.44 9.32 13.79
CA THR A 169 6.10 9.21 14.41
C THR A 169 4.93 9.14 13.43
N TRP A 170 5.19 9.24 12.13
CA TRP A 170 4.18 9.18 11.07
C TRP A 170 4.68 8.39 9.87
N ASP A 171 5.01 7.10 10.07
CA ASP A 171 5.44 6.23 8.97
C ASP A 171 4.22 5.72 8.18
N THR A 172 3.55 6.64 7.50
CA THR A 172 2.47 6.36 6.56
C THR A 172 3.04 5.71 5.31
N ARG A 173 3.22 4.39 5.38
CA ARG A 173 3.62 3.58 4.22
C ARG A 173 2.46 3.16 3.34
N ASN A 174 1.25 3.19 3.89
CA ASN A 174 0.01 2.85 3.19
C ASN A 174 -0.77 4.11 2.86
N PHE A 175 -1.29 4.15 1.64
CA PHE A 175 -2.15 5.22 1.15
C PHE A 175 -3.35 4.58 0.45
N PRO A 176 -4.58 5.10 0.65
CA PRO A 176 -4.91 6.19 1.57
C PRO A 176 -4.85 5.73 3.04
N THR A 177 -4.62 6.68 3.95
CA THR A 177 -4.74 6.45 5.40
C THR A 177 -5.66 7.50 6.01
N HIS A 178 -6.67 7.06 6.75
CA HIS A 178 -7.63 7.92 7.44
C HIS A 178 -7.45 7.78 8.94
N LEU A 179 -7.32 8.90 9.65
CA LEU A 179 -7.39 8.96 11.11
C LEU A 179 -8.50 9.90 11.53
N TYR A 180 -9.25 9.52 12.55
CA TYR A 180 -10.29 10.34 13.16
C TYR A 180 -9.85 10.64 14.58
N VAL A 181 -9.62 11.92 14.85
CA VAL A 181 -9.06 12.45 16.09
C VAL A 181 -10.12 13.32 16.75
N ASP A 182 -10.38 13.11 18.03
CA ASP A 182 -11.36 13.94 18.75
C ASP A 182 -10.82 15.33 19.12
N ALA A 183 -11.69 16.13 19.75
CA ALA A 183 -11.36 17.49 20.18
C ALA A 183 -10.23 17.54 21.22
N GLU A 184 -10.07 16.51 22.04
CA GLU A 184 -8.99 16.37 23.00
C GLU A 184 -7.65 16.00 22.35
N GLY A 185 -7.69 15.54 21.09
CA GLY A 185 -6.52 15.11 20.36
C GLY A 185 -6.22 13.63 20.39
N ILE A 186 -7.17 12.83 20.85
CA ILE A 186 -7.04 11.38 20.94
C ILE A 186 -7.50 10.76 19.63
N VAL A 187 -6.68 9.85 19.10
CA VAL A 187 -7.04 9.07 17.93
C VAL A 187 -8.17 8.11 18.31
N ARG A 188 -9.32 8.22 17.65
CA ARG A 188 -10.49 7.35 17.88
C ARG A 188 -10.59 6.23 16.87
N TYR A 189 -10.12 6.44 15.64
CA TYR A 189 -10.14 5.43 14.60
C TYR A 189 -9.02 5.62 13.58
N VAL A 190 -8.53 4.50 13.03
CA VAL A 190 -7.50 4.47 11.97
C VAL A 190 -7.89 3.43 10.91
N SER A 191 -7.92 3.86 9.65
CA SER A 191 -8.10 3.02 8.47
C SER A 191 -6.92 3.23 7.51
N THR A 192 -6.47 2.16 6.85
CA THR A 192 -5.39 2.19 5.84
C THR A 192 -5.87 1.63 4.50
N LYS A 193 -7.18 1.64 4.30
CA LYS A 193 -7.87 1.20 3.07
C LYS A 193 -8.68 2.36 2.51
N PRO A 194 -8.93 2.36 1.18
CA PRO A 194 -9.96 3.19 0.58
C PRO A 194 -11.33 2.92 1.21
N SER A 195 -12.15 3.96 1.24
CA SER A 195 -13.49 3.99 1.81
C SER A 195 -14.42 4.77 0.87
N ASP A 196 -15.67 4.35 0.77
CA ASP A 196 -16.68 5.13 0.05
C ASP A 196 -17.19 6.32 0.90
N ALA A 197 -17.95 7.23 0.29
CA ALA A 197 -18.47 8.40 0.97
C ALA A 197 -19.34 8.03 2.18
N ALA A 198 -20.11 6.93 2.09
CA ALA A 198 -21.00 6.51 3.17
C ALA A 198 -20.19 6.08 4.41
N GLU A 199 -19.11 5.31 4.23
CA GLU A 199 -18.21 4.91 5.32
C GLU A 199 -17.50 6.13 5.93
N LEU A 200 -17.04 7.08 5.10
CA LEU A 200 -16.38 8.30 5.55
C LEU A 200 -17.32 9.22 6.36
N ILE A 201 -18.56 9.41 5.87
CA ILE A 201 -19.60 10.21 6.53
C ILE A 201 -19.98 9.56 7.86
N ALA A 202 -20.33 8.27 7.85
CA ALA A 202 -20.72 7.55 9.06
C ALA A 202 -19.63 7.61 10.13
N ARG A 203 -18.35 7.57 9.72
CA ARG A 203 -17.24 7.67 10.65
C ARG A 203 -17.06 9.09 11.21
N GLY A 204 -17.26 10.12 10.41
CA GLY A 204 -17.24 11.51 10.86
C GLY A 204 -18.39 11.84 11.82
N GLU A 205 -19.60 11.36 11.53
CA GLU A 205 -20.76 11.51 12.41
C GLU A 205 -20.58 10.74 13.72
N TRP A 206 -20.01 9.52 13.66
CA TRP A 206 -19.64 8.77 14.86
C TRP A 206 -18.59 9.50 15.71
N LEU A 207 -17.62 10.17 15.07
CA LEU A 207 -16.64 10.99 15.77
C LEU A 207 -17.31 12.15 16.51
N LEU A 208 -18.24 12.86 15.84
CA LEU A 208 -19.02 13.96 16.42
C LEU A 208 -19.91 13.52 17.59
N ALA A 209 -20.48 12.32 17.52
CA ALA A 209 -21.41 11.82 18.53
C ALA A 209 -20.75 11.61 19.91
N GLY A 210 -19.42 11.47 19.99
CA GLY A 210 -18.70 11.31 21.26
C GLY A 210 -18.89 9.95 21.93
N ASP A 211 -19.75 9.06 21.41
CA ASP A 211 -19.94 7.71 21.94
C ASP A 211 -18.95 6.72 21.31
N TRP A 212 -17.70 6.85 21.73
CA TRP A 212 -16.61 5.99 21.26
C TRP A 212 -16.49 4.71 22.09
N THR A 213 -17.45 4.38 22.96
CA THR A 213 -17.37 3.13 23.76
C THR A 213 -17.64 1.88 22.92
N ALA A 214 -18.24 2.06 21.73
CA ALA A 214 -18.62 1.00 20.80
C ALA A 214 -17.59 0.73 19.67
N VAL A 215 -16.29 1.00 19.88
CA VAL A 215 -15.22 0.89 18.84
C VAL A 215 -15.20 -0.46 18.10
N ALA A 216 -15.77 -1.52 18.67
CA ALA A 216 -15.84 -2.85 18.05
C ALA A 216 -16.97 -3.04 17.01
N ALA A 217 -18.02 -2.21 16.99
CA ALA A 217 -19.23 -2.49 16.19
C ALA A 217 -19.14 -2.01 14.73
N VAL A 218 -18.37 -0.94 14.47
CA VAL A 218 -18.10 -0.48 13.10
C VAL A 218 -16.81 -1.14 12.63
N GLY A 219 -16.87 -2.47 12.46
CA GLY A 219 -15.84 -3.23 11.76
C GLY A 219 -15.67 -2.75 10.31
N PRO A 220 -14.68 -3.26 9.57
CA PRO A 220 -14.58 -2.95 8.14
C PRO A 220 -15.94 -3.29 7.51
N SER A 221 -16.56 -2.32 6.83
CA SER A 221 -17.76 -2.59 6.04
C SER A 221 -17.51 -3.87 5.23
N PRO A 222 -18.37 -4.90 5.33
CA PRO A 222 -18.27 -6.04 4.46
C PRO A 222 -18.62 -5.52 3.06
N ILE A 223 -17.60 -5.14 2.30
CA ILE A 223 -17.68 -5.11 0.84
C ILE A 223 -17.78 -6.57 0.40
N SER A 224 -18.91 -7.20 0.66
CA SER A 224 -19.47 -8.13 -0.30
C SER A 224 -20.01 -7.25 -1.40
N VAL A 225 -19.22 -7.05 -2.46
CA VAL A 225 -19.80 -6.77 -3.77
C VAL A 225 -20.76 -7.92 -4.01
N ALA A 226 -22.05 -7.70 -3.74
CA ALA A 226 -23.09 -8.60 -4.17
C ALA A 226 -23.18 -8.43 -5.69
N ILE A 227 -22.27 -9.09 -6.42
CA ILE A 227 -22.48 -9.37 -7.84
C ILE A 227 -23.76 -10.20 -7.86
N ARG A 228 -24.87 -9.60 -8.31
CA ARG A 228 -26.10 -10.37 -8.47
C ARG A 228 -25.81 -11.38 -9.58
N PRO A 229 -26.29 -12.63 -9.47
CA PRO A 229 -26.13 -13.62 -10.55
C PRO A 229 -26.68 -13.15 -11.92
N GLU A 230 -27.50 -12.11 -11.88
CA GLU A 230 -28.09 -11.40 -13.01
C GLU A 230 -27.05 -10.63 -13.84
N ASP A 231 -26.00 -10.10 -13.20
CA ASP A 231 -24.95 -9.29 -13.83
C ASP A 231 -23.84 -10.14 -14.52
N LEU A 232 -23.95 -11.48 -14.42
CA LEU A 232 -23.03 -12.44 -15.04
C LEU A 232 -23.62 -13.16 -16.27
N ARG A 233 -24.72 -12.65 -16.83
CA ARG A 233 -25.30 -13.20 -18.06
C ARG A 233 -25.03 -12.32 -19.27
N VAL A 234 -24.02 -12.80 -20.02
CA VAL A 234 -23.73 -12.63 -21.46
C VAL A 234 -23.15 -11.29 -21.90
#